data_AF-A0A454VY59-F1
#
_entry.id   AF-A0A454VY59-F1
#
_cell.length_a   1.000
_cell.length_b   1.000
_cell.length_c   1.000
_cell.angle_alpha   90.00
_cell.angle_beta   90.00
_cell.angle_gamma   90.00
#
_symmetry.space_group_name_H-M   'P 1'
#
loop_
_entity.id
_entity.type
_entity.pdbx_description
1 polymer ?
#
loop_
_entity_poly.entity_id
_entity_poly.type
_entity_poly.pdbx_seq_one_letter_code
_entity_poly.pdbx_strand_id
1 'polypeptide(L)'
;MSTPEDGPVLVADAGSSSLRLTVFGGDGRVLAEHRSDAPPDRGAPDALRRLLDEAPAPAAVGHRIVHGGPELRDHTPVDDDVRARLDKVADLAPLHVPPALTVLDAARELLPDVPHVACFDTVFHAGLPAAAREYAVPEEWREGYGLRRYGFHGLSYAWALDRAAELLGRPASRLHLVIAHLGGGCSACAVRDGRSVDTTMGFTPLEGLVMSHRSGSVDPGALTWLQTRHGLTAGAVEDALNHESGLLALSGTSDDTRDLVRDRAAGD
;
A
#
# COMPACT_ATOMS: atom_id res chain seq x y z
N MET A 1 -34.34 1.44 11.19
CA MET A 1 -34.16 2.44 10.12
C MET A 1 -33.18 1.84 9.15
N SER A 2 -33.67 1.39 8.00
CA SER A 2 -32.82 0.87 6.93
C SER A 2 -31.86 1.97 6.51
N THR A 3 -30.56 1.72 6.62
CA THR A 3 -29.55 2.48 5.88
C THR A 3 -29.90 2.41 4.39
N PRO A 4 -29.56 3.42 3.58
CA PRO A 4 -29.70 3.30 2.14
C PRO A 4 -29.05 1.97 1.73
N GLU A 5 -29.72 1.18 0.89
CA GLU A 5 -29.08 0.04 0.24
C GLU A 5 -28.00 0.62 -0.69
N ASP A 6 -26.81 0.88 -0.14
CA ASP A 6 -25.68 1.37 -0.90
C ASP A 6 -25.40 0.34 -2.00
N GLY A 7 -25.49 0.77 -3.26
CA GLY A 7 -25.31 -0.09 -4.41
C GLY A 7 -23.92 -0.75 -4.43
N PRO A 8 -23.70 -1.75 -5.31
CA PRO A 8 -22.42 -2.47 -5.37
C PRO A 8 -21.22 -1.53 -5.53
N VAL A 9 -20.09 -1.84 -4.90
CA VAL A 9 -18.85 -1.04 -5.02
C VAL A 9 -17.77 -1.88 -5.66
N LEU A 10 -17.17 -1.38 -6.74
CA LEU A 10 -15.98 -1.97 -7.31
C LEU A 10 -14.75 -1.46 -6.57
N VAL A 11 -13.90 -2.37 -6.09
CA VAL A 11 -12.59 -2.06 -5.51
C VAL A 11 -11.51 -2.56 -6.47
N ALA A 12 -10.64 -1.66 -6.88
CA ALA A 12 -9.49 -1.94 -7.71
C ALA A 12 -8.20 -1.81 -6.89
N ASP A 13 -7.49 -2.93 -6.73
CA ASP A 13 -6.19 -3.03 -6.08
C ASP A 13 -5.14 -3.52 -7.08
N ALA A 14 -4.33 -2.58 -7.54
CA ALA A 14 -3.28 -2.77 -8.52
C ALA A 14 -1.92 -2.73 -7.80
N GLY A 15 -1.35 -3.89 -7.52
CA GLY A 15 -0.02 -4.04 -6.95
C GLY A 15 1.08 -4.08 -8.03
N SER A 16 2.34 -4.10 -7.61
CA SER A 16 3.49 -4.24 -8.53
C SER A 16 3.56 -5.61 -9.21
N SER A 17 2.96 -6.64 -8.61
CA SER A 17 3.01 -8.03 -9.08
C SER A 17 1.63 -8.71 -9.13
N SER A 18 0.55 -7.99 -8.85
CA SER A 18 -0.80 -8.57 -8.85
C SER A 18 -1.86 -7.54 -9.17
N LEU A 19 -2.98 -8.01 -9.73
CA LEU A 19 -4.20 -7.24 -9.91
C LEU A 19 -5.34 -7.95 -9.17
N ARG A 20 -6.03 -7.21 -8.31
CA ARG A 20 -7.24 -7.67 -7.64
C ARG A 20 -8.36 -6.68 -7.93
N LEU A 21 -9.43 -7.17 -8.52
CA LEU A 21 -10.65 -6.42 -8.78
C LEU A 21 -11.80 -7.14 -8.09
N THR A 22 -12.54 -6.44 -7.23
CA THR A 22 -13.60 -7.08 -6.44
C THR A 22 -14.84 -6.19 -6.43
N VAL A 23 -16.00 -6.75 -6.77
CA VAL A 23 -17.28 -6.07 -6.60
C VAL A 23 -17.90 -6.53 -5.28
N PHE A 24 -18.08 -5.60 -4.36
CA PHE A 24 -18.73 -5.83 -3.08
C PHE A 24 -20.21 -5.40 -3.14
N GLY A 25 -21.10 -6.17 -2.52
CA GLY A 25 -22.46 -5.72 -2.24
C GLY A 25 -22.49 -4.76 -1.05
N GLY A 26 -23.62 -4.06 -0.85
CA GLY A 26 -23.82 -3.16 0.29
C GLY A 26 -23.76 -3.85 1.66
N ASP A 27 -23.83 -5.18 1.70
CA ASP A 27 -23.62 -6.00 2.91
C ASP A 27 -22.16 -6.45 3.11
N GLY A 28 -21.24 -5.99 2.26
CA GLY A 28 -19.82 -6.34 2.28
C GLY A 28 -19.48 -7.70 1.69
N ARG A 29 -20.44 -8.43 1.11
CA ARG A 29 -20.16 -9.72 0.44
C ARG A 29 -19.53 -9.49 -0.93
N VAL A 30 -18.65 -10.41 -1.31
CA VAL A 30 -18.09 -10.45 -2.66
C VAL A 30 -19.16 -10.96 -3.63
N LEU A 31 -19.50 -10.14 -4.63
CA LEU A 31 -20.44 -10.46 -5.69
C LEU A 31 -19.72 -10.99 -6.93
N ALA A 32 -18.54 -10.46 -7.23
CA ALA A 32 -17.66 -10.92 -8.30
C ALA A 32 -16.21 -10.56 -7.97
N GLU A 33 -15.25 -11.34 -8.47
CA GLU A 33 -13.83 -11.08 -8.25
C GLU A 33 -12.97 -11.56 -9.41
N HIS A 34 -11.94 -10.78 -9.73
CA HIS A 34 -10.83 -11.16 -10.59
C HIS A 34 -9.52 -11.02 -9.82
N ARG A 35 -8.65 -12.04 -9.93
CA ARG A 35 -7.29 -12.01 -9.38
C ARG A 35 -6.29 -12.48 -10.43
N SER A 36 -5.18 -11.78 -10.54
CA SER A 36 -4.00 -12.25 -11.27
C SER A 36 -2.74 -12.00 -10.44
N ASP A 37 -1.80 -12.95 -10.51
CA ASP A 37 -0.44 -12.82 -9.97
C ASP A 37 0.51 -12.27 -11.04
N ALA A 38 0.01 -11.30 -11.81
CA ALA A 38 0.78 -10.57 -12.80
C ALA A 38 0.61 -9.07 -12.56
N PRO A 39 1.62 -8.24 -12.89
CA PRO A 39 1.47 -6.79 -12.85
C PRO A 39 0.25 -6.35 -13.69
N PRO A 40 -0.46 -5.29 -13.28
CA PRO A 40 -1.47 -4.65 -14.12
C PRO A 40 -0.80 -4.07 -15.36
N ASP A 41 -0.77 -4.85 -16.44
CA ASP A 41 -0.26 -4.47 -17.74
C ASP A 41 -1.40 -4.02 -18.66
N ARG A 42 -1.22 -4.11 -19.97
CA ARG A 42 -2.26 -3.82 -20.96
C ARG A 42 -3.50 -4.72 -20.86
N GLY A 43 -3.46 -5.82 -20.09
CA GLY A 43 -4.58 -6.73 -19.88
C GLY A 43 -5.56 -6.30 -18.78
N ALA A 44 -5.22 -5.31 -17.96
CA ALA A 44 -6.09 -4.84 -16.88
C ALA A 44 -7.46 -4.32 -17.37
N PRO A 45 -7.56 -3.54 -18.48
CA PRO A 45 -8.84 -3.16 -19.07
C PRO A 45 -9.73 -4.35 -19.47
N ASP A 46 -9.14 -5.42 -20.02
CA ASP A 46 -9.90 -6.61 -20.43
C ASP A 46 -10.35 -7.46 -19.25
N ALA A 47 -9.53 -7.52 -18.19
CA ALA A 47 -9.95 -8.11 -16.91
C ALA A 47 -11.12 -7.35 -16.29
N LEU A 48 -11.06 -6.02 -16.32
CA LEU A 48 -12.12 -5.16 -15.80
C LEU A 48 -13.42 -5.31 -16.61
N ARG A 49 -13.37 -5.31 -17.95
CA ARG A 49 -14.55 -5.55 -18.81
C ARG A 49 -15.23 -6.87 -18.47
N ARG A 50 -14.46 -7.97 -18.41
CA ARG A 50 -15.00 -9.29 -18.09
C ARG A 50 -15.67 -9.32 -16.71
N LEU A 51 -15.04 -8.68 -15.72
CA LEU A 51 -15.64 -8.58 -14.38
C LEU A 51 -16.98 -7.81 -14.42
N LEU A 52 -17.04 -6.69 -15.14
CA LEU A 52 -18.24 -5.87 -15.25
C LEU A 52 -19.37 -6.57 -16.03
N ASP A 53 -19.05 -7.47 -16.96
CA ASP A 53 -20.04 -8.28 -17.67
C ASP A 53 -20.69 -9.35 -16.77
N GLU A 54 -19.95 -9.83 -15.77
CA GLU A 54 -20.38 -10.90 -14.84
C GLU A 54 -20.99 -10.36 -13.53
N ALA A 55 -20.76 -9.08 -13.22
CA ALA A 55 -21.15 -8.46 -11.95
C ALA A 55 -22.32 -7.48 -12.11
N PRO A 56 -23.09 -7.22 -11.03
CA PRO A 56 -23.99 -6.09 -10.98
C PRO A 56 -23.26 -4.76 -11.19
N ALA A 57 -23.91 -3.82 -11.87
CA ALA A 57 -23.33 -2.50 -12.13
C ALA A 57 -22.96 -1.79 -10.81
N PRO A 58 -21.71 -1.32 -10.65
CA PRO A 58 -21.28 -0.64 -9.44
C PRO A 58 -21.85 0.77 -9.35
N ALA A 59 -22.23 1.18 -8.14
CA ALA A 59 -22.63 2.54 -7.79
C ALA A 59 -21.43 3.45 -7.46
N ALA A 60 -20.25 2.88 -7.19
CA ALA A 60 -18.99 3.61 -6.98
C ALA A 60 -17.77 2.72 -7.28
N VAL A 61 -16.62 3.35 -7.52
CA VAL A 61 -15.33 2.67 -7.69
C VAL A 61 -14.28 3.22 -6.72
N GLY A 62 -13.70 2.36 -5.89
CA GLY A 62 -12.54 2.66 -5.05
C GLY A 62 -11.23 2.17 -5.67
N HIS A 63 -10.26 3.06 -5.83
CA HIS A 63 -8.93 2.76 -6.36
C HIS A 63 -7.91 2.78 -5.23
N ARG A 64 -7.32 1.64 -4.89
CA ARG A 64 -6.20 1.63 -3.95
C ARG A 64 -4.98 2.27 -4.62
N ILE A 65 -4.47 3.34 -4.01
CA ILE A 65 -3.25 4.00 -4.45
C ILE A 65 -2.21 3.92 -3.32
N VAL A 66 -1.01 3.42 -3.61
CA VAL A 66 0.02 3.21 -2.58
C VAL A 66 0.52 4.55 -2.01
N HIS A 67 0.59 5.61 -2.80
CA HIS A 67 1.18 6.88 -2.38
C HIS A 67 0.41 8.08 -2.94
N GLY A 68 -0.02 9.01 -2.08
CA GLY A 68 -0.70 10.27 -2.47
C GLY A 68 0.23 11.49 -2.60
N GLY A 69 1.52 11.31 -2.32
CA GLY A 69 2.48 12.39 -2.34
C GLY A 69 2.31 13.34 -1.14
N PRO A 70 2.97 14.51 -1.18
CA PRO A 70 2.87 15.47 -0.07
C PRO A 70 1.48 16.11 0.06
N GLU A 71 0.69 15.99 -1.00
CA GLU A 71 -0.42 16.85 -1.38
C GLU A 71 -1.79 16.17 -1.23
N LEU A 72 -1.91 14.88 -1.55
CA LEU A 72 -3.14 14.10 -1.39
C LEU A 72 -3.10 13.37 -0.04
N ARG A 73 -3.56 14.06 0.99
CA ARG A 73 -3.51 13.62 2.40
C ARG A 73 -4.84 13.06 2.93
N ASP A 74 -5.82 12.91 2.06
CA ASP A 74 -7.12 12.32 2.38
C ASP A 74 -7.61 11.45 1.21
N HIS A 75 -8.54 10.52 1.48
CA HIS A 75 -9.22 9.79 0.41
C HIS A 75 -10.04 10.77 -0.42
N THR A 76 -9.85 10.79 -1.74
CA THR A 76 -10.31 11.92 -2.57
C THR A 76 -11.11 11.43 -3.77
N PRO A 77 -12.30 12.00 -4.05
CA PRO A 77 -12.99 11.80 -5.32
C PRO A 77 -12.06 12.10 -6.50
N VAL A 78 -12.08 11.26 -7.53
CA VAL A 78 -11.18 11.39 -8.68
C VAL A 78 -11.81 12.29 -9.72
N ASP A 79 -11.18 13.43 -9.95
CA ASP A 79 -11.38 14.29 -11.12
C ASP A 79 -10.07 14.38 -11.93
N ASP A 80 -10.07 15.21 -12.98
CA ASP A 80 -8.91 15.37 -13.85
C ASP A 80 -7.73 16.04 -13.13
N ASP A 81 -7.98 16.91 -12.16
CA ASP A 81 -6.94 17.55 -11.34
C ASP A 81 -6.27 16.54 -10.41
N VAL A 82 -7.04 15.70 -9.73
CA VAL A 82 -6.53 14.60 -8.91
C VAL A 82 -5.74 13.62 -9.77
N ARG A 83 -6.24 13.25 -10.96
CA ARG A 83 -5.51 12.37 -11.87
C ARG A 83 -4.17 12.96 -12.32
N ALA A 84 -4.12 14.25 -12.63
CA ALA A 84 -2.89 14.94 -13.01
C ALA A 84 -1.90 15.05 -11.84
N ARG A 85 -2.39 15.21 -10.61
CA ARG A 85 -1.54 15.20 -9.40
C ARG A 85 -0.97 13.82 -9.12
N LEU A 86 -1.75 12.77 -9.30
CA LEU A 86 -1.27 11.39 -9.15
C LEU A 86 -0.16 11.04 -10.14
N ASP A 87 -0.21 11.59 -11.35
CA ASP A 87 0.84 11.46 -12.35
C ASP A 87 2.19 11.95 -11.83
N LYS A 88 2.20 13.12 -11.17
CA LYS A 88 3.40 13.70 -10.56
C LYS A 88 3.94 12.90 -9.38
N VAL A 89 3.08 12.09 -8.74
CA VAL A 89 3.47 11.22 -7.61
C VAL A 89 4.08 9.90 -8.12
N ALA A 90 3.98 9.59 -9.41
CA ALA A 90 4.55 8.38 -9.98
C ALA A 90 6.06 8.25 -9.71
N ASP A 91 6.79 9.37 -9.72
CA ASP A 91 8.23 9.41 -9.41
C ASP A 91 8.55 8.98 -7.96
N LEU A 92 7.63 9.17 -7.02
CA LEU A 92 7.81 8.77 -5.62
C LEU A 92 7.57 7.27 -5.39
N ALA A 93 6.80 6.62 -6.27
CA ALA A 93 6.47 5.21 -6.17
C ALA A 93 6.33 4.56 -7.56
N PRO A 94 7.44 4.50 -8.33
CA PRO A 94 7.42 4.15 -9.76
C PRO A 94 6.95 2.72 -10.03
N LEU A 95 7.13 1.81 -9.06
CA LEU A 95 6.67 0.42 -9.18
C LEU A 95 5.19 0.22 -8.84
N HIS A 96 4.50 1.21 -8.27
CA HIS A 96 3.16 1.02 -7.71
C HIS A 96 2.11 1.98 -8.29
N VAL A 97 2.47 3.25 -8.49
CA VAL A 97 1.51 4.27 -8.94
C VAL A 97 1.14 4.08 -10.43
N PRO A 98 2.07 3.88 -11.38
CA PRO A 98 1.70 3.74 -12.79
C PRO A 98 0.75 2.57 -13.11
N PRO A 99 0.93 1.36 -12.54
CA PRO A 99 -0.04 0.28 -12.74
C PRO A 99 -1.42 0.62 -12.19
N ALA A 100 -1.49 1.28 -11.03
CA ALA A 100 -2.76 1.71 -10.44
C ALA A 100 -3.47 2.78 -11.29
N LEU A 101 -2.72 3.71 -11.90
CA LEU A 101 -3.27 4.70 -12.81
C LEU A 101 -3.81 4.07 -14.10
N THR A 102 -3.16 3.03 -14.61
CA THR A 102 -3.67 2.27 -15.77
C THR A 102 -5.05 1.68 -15.51
N VAL A 103 -5.25 1.10 -14.32
CA VAL A 103 -6.56 0.54 -13.92
C VAL A 103 -7.59 1.64 -13.67
N LEU A 104 -7.17 2.74 -13.04
CA LEU A 104 -8.02 3.90 -12.78
C LEU A 104 -8.55 4.51 -14.09
N ASP A 105 -7.66 4.76 -15.04
CA ASP A 105 -8.02 5.36 -16.34
C ASP A 105 -8.98 4.45 -17.11
N ALA A 106 -8.69 3.15 -17.17
CA ALA A 106 -9.57 2.17 -17.81
C ALA A 106 -10.95 2.10 -17.16
N ALA A 107 -11.02 2.17 -15.83
CA ALA A 107 -12.29 2.19 -15.12
C ALA A 107 -13.09 3.46 -15.41
N ARG A 108 -12.45 4.63 -15.46
CA ARG A 108 -13.12 5.90 -15.80
C ARG A 108 -13.68 5.89 -17.22
N GLU A 109 -13.00 5.25 -18.16
CA GLU A 109 -13.49 5.09 -19.53
C GLU A 109 -14.71 4.16 -19.62
N LEU A 110 -14.72 3.06 -18.84
CA LEU A 110 -15.80 2.07 -18.87
C LEU A 110 -17.03 2.49 -18.04
N LEU A 111 -16.83 3.31 -17.01
CA LEU A 111 -17.86 3.72 -16.05
C LEU A 111 -17.90 5.26 -15.89
N PRO A 112 -18.10 6.04 -16.97
CA PRO A 112 -17.92 7.49 -16.95
C PRO A 112 -18.90 8.23 -16.02
N ASP A 113 -20.07 7.66 -15.76
CA ASP A 113 -21.12 8.27 -14.92
C ASP A 113 -21.09 7.78 -13.47
N VAL A 114 -20.17 6.87 -13.12
CA VAL A 114 -20.01 6.33 -11.76
C VAL A 114 -19.00 7.20 -11.01
N PRO A 115 -19.18 7.48 -9.71
CA PRO A 115 -18.17 8.18 -8.91
C PRO A 115 -16.94 7.30 -8.61
N HIS A 116 -15.74 7.87 -8.80
CA HIS A 116 -14.45 7.24 -8.50
C HIS A 116 -13.81 7.89 -7.28
N VAL A 117 -13.16 7.10 -6.41
CA VAL A 117 -12.43 7.58 -5.23
C VAL A 117 -11.04 6.97 -5.20
N ALA A 118 -10.01 7.80 -5.03
CA ALA A 118 -8.65 7.36 -4.77
C ALA A 118 -8.44 7.14 -3.26
N CYS A 119 -8.11 5.91 -2.90
CA CYS A 119 -7.96 5.43 -1.53
C CYS A 119 -6.47 5.18 -1.24
N PHE A 120 -5.83 6.11 -0.51
CA PHE A 120 -4.39 6.08 -0.28
C PHE A 120 -3.96 5.27 0.96
N ASP A 121 -2.93 4.43 0.80
CA ASP A 121 -2.29 3.72 1.92
C ASP A 121 -1.61 4.67 2.93
N THR A 122 -1.29 5.91 2.54
CA THR A 122 -0.58 6.88 3.38
C THR A 122 -1.51 7.71 4.29
N VAL A 123 -2.83 7.70 4.05
CA VAL A 123 -3.78 8.63 4.70
C VAL A 123 -3.88 8.40 6.20
N PHE A 124 -3.90 7.16 6.66
CA PHE A 124 -3.96 6.85 8.09
C PHE A 124 -2.79 7.44 8.89
N HIS A 125 -1.64 7.64 8.22
CA HIS A 125 -0.43 8.21 8.78
C HIS A 125 -0.26 9.71 8.49
N ALA A 126 -1.20 10.35 7.78
CA ALA A 126 -1.11 11.77 7.43
C ALA A 126 -1.00 12.68 8.67
N GLY A 127 -1.48 12.23 9.83
CA GLY A 127 -1.41 12.94 11.11
C GLY A 127 -0.14 12.73 11.93
N LEU A 128 0.90 12.04 11.40
CA LEU A 128 2.13 11.78 12.14
C LEU A 128 2.75 13.08 12.71
N PRO A 129 3.15 13.09 14.00
CA PRO A 129 3.85 14.23 14.58
C PRO A 129 5.22 14.41 13.93
N ALA A 130 5.75 15.64 13.93
CA ALA A 130 7.06 15.96 13.33
C ALA A 130 8.18 15.01 13.79
N ALA A 131 8.20 14.66 15.09
CA ALA A 131 9.18 13.74 15.67
C ALA A 131 9.15 12.31 15.08
N ALA A 132 8.01 11.85 14.55
CA ALA A 132 7.90 10.55 13.88
C ALA A 132 8.02 10.67 12.35
N ARG A 133 7.72 11.86 11.82
CA ARG A 133 7.67 12.14 10.38
C ARG A 133 9.03 12.51 9.79
N GLU A 134 9.88 13.21 10.54
CA GLU A 134 11.09 13.84 10.00
C GLU A 134 12.33 12.96 10.14
N TYR A 135 13.09 12.86 9.04
CA TYR A 135 14.42 12.24 9.07
C TYR A 135 15.47 13.26 9.53
N ALA A 136 16.46 12.82 10.28
CA ALA A 136 17.59 13.65 10.71
C ALA A 136 18.63 13.82 9.58
N VAL A 137 18.21 14.47 8.49
CA VAL A 137 18.96 14.70 7.25
C VAL A 137 18.96 16.19 6.89
N PRO A 138 19.79 16.65 5.92
CA PRO A 138 19.83 18.05 5.52
C PRO A 138 18.44 18.63 5.24
N GLU A 139 18.22 19.88 5.65
CA GLU A 139 16.95 20.58 5.50
C GLU A 139 16.50 20.68 4.04
N GLU A 140 17.43 20.95 3.12
CA GLU A 140 17.16 20.97 1.69
C GLU A 140 16.54 19.66 1.19
N TRP A 141 16.89 18.50 1.78
CA TRP A 141 16.30 17.22 1.39
C TRP A 141 14.88 17.08 1.93
N ARG A 142 14.67 17.51 3.19
CA ARG A 142 13.34 17.49 3.81
C ARG A 142 12.36 18.42 3.10
N GLU A 143 12.78 19.64 2.79
CA GLU A 143 11.92 20.68 2.23
C GLU A 143 11.90 20.68 0.71
N GLY A 144 13.07 20.66 0.07
CA GLY A 144 13.20 20.75 -1.39
C GLY A 144 12.76 19.48 -2.13
N TYR A 145 13.06 18.31 -1.56
CA TYR A 145 12.65 17.01 -2.14
C TYR A 145 11.45 16.38 -1.43
N GLY A 146 10.92 17.02 -0.38
CA GLY A 146 9.80 16.49 0.39
C GLY A 146 10.11 15.20 1.16
N LEU A 147 11.40 14.96 1.48
CA LEU A 147 11.84 13.73 2.13
C LEU A 147 11.32 13.64 3.56
N ARG A 148 10.39 12.70 3.79
CA ARG A 148 9.74 12.48 5.08
C ARG A 148 9.17 11.07 5.18
N ARG A 149 8.88 10.60 6.38
CA ARG A 149 8.11 9.37 6.59
C ARG A 149 6.67 9.59 6.16
N TYR A 150 6.19 8.73 5.27
CA TYR A 150 4.78 8.66 4.88
C TYR A 150 4.07 7.53 5.60
N GLY A 151 4.68 6.34 5.64
CA GLY A 151 4.04 5.12 6.14
C GLY A 151 2.99 4.56 5.17
N PHE A 152 2.80 3.24 5.19
CA PHE A 152 1.89 2.53 4.28
C PHE A 152 1.09 1.47 5.04
N HIS A 153 0.24 0.73 4.33
CA HIS A 153 -0.79 -0.15 4.92
C HIS A 153 -1.84 0.61 5.75
N GLY A 154 -2.02 1.91 5.52
CA GLY A 154 -2.96 2.74 6.27
C GLY A 154 -4.41 2.26 6.18
N LEU A 155 -4.84 1.75 5.01
CA LEU A 155 -6.16 1.13 4.86
C LEU A 155 -6.34 -0.09 5.77
N SER A 156 -5.29 -0.93 5.89
CA SER A 156 -5.30 -2.08 6.80
C SER A 156 -5.31 -1.64 8.26
N TYR A 157 -4.56 -0.59 8.63
CA TYR A 157 -4.53 -0.10 10.00
C TYR A 157 -5.85 0.55 10.41
N ALA A 158 -6.48 1.31 9.52
CA ALA A 158 -7.79 1.89 9.75
C ALA A 158 -8.82 0.78 10.03
N TRP A 159 -8.88 -0.24 9.17
CA TRP A 159 -9.76 -1.39 9.37
C TRP A 159 -9.46 -2.14 10.67
N ALA A 160 -8.18 -2.40 10.97
CA ALA A 160 -7.79 -3.13 12.17
C ALA A 160 -8.11 -2.36 13.47
N LEU A 161 -8.00 -1.03 13.45
CA LEU A 161 -8.39 -0.16 14.55
C LEU A 161 -9.90 -0.21 14.80
N ASP A 162 -10.71 -0.09 13.75
CA ASP A 162 -12.17 -0.18 13.86
C ASP A 162 -12.60 -1.55 14.35
N ARG A 163 -11.98 -2.62 13.83
CA ARG A 163 -12.25 -3.98 14.29
C ARG A 163 -11.85 -4.20 15.74
N ALA A 164 -10.72 -3.65 16.17
CA ALA A 164 -10.30 -3.70 17.57
C ALA A 164 -11.28 -2.94 18.49
N ALA A 165 -11.80 -1.80 18.05
CA ALA A 165 -12.81 -1.03 18.77
C ALA A 165 -14.09 -1.84 19.01
N GLU A 166 -14.59 -2.52 17.98
CA GLU A 166 -15.73 -3.43 18.09
C GLU A 166 -15.46 -4.56 19.08
N LEU A 167 -14.34 -5.28 18.92
CA LEU A 167 -14.01 -6.45 19.74
C LEU A 167 -13.82 -6.09 21.22
N LEU A 168 -13.31 -4.89 21.50
CA LEU A 168 -13.09 -4.39 22.86
C LEU A 168 -14.31 -3.68 23.44
N GLY A 169 -15.36 -3.44 22.66
CA GLY A 169 -16.52 -2.66 23.08
C GLY A 169 -16.17 -1.23 23.48
N ARG A 170 -15.16 -0.63 22.84
CA ARG A 170 -14.63 0.70 23.18
C ARG A 170 -14.48 1.54 21.91
N PRO A 171 -14.77 2.85 21.96
CA PRO A 171 -14.56 3.70 20.79
C PRO A 171 -13.07 3.77 20.42
N ALA A 172 -12.78 3.75 19.12
CA ALA A 172 -11.42 3.81 18.57
C ALA A 172 -10.61 4.99 19.12
N SER A 173 -11.26 6.14 19.34
CA SER A 173 -10.65 7.35 19.92
C SER A 173 -10.14 7.20 21.35
N ARG A 174 -10.42 6.08 22.03
CA ARG A 174 -9.91 5.74 23.37
C ARG A 174 -8.96 4.55 23.36
N LEU A 175 -8.51 4.09 22.19
CA LEU A 175 -7.61 2.96 22.06
C LEU A 175 -6.17 3.39 21.86
N HIS A 176 -5.27 2.76 22.62
CA HIS A 176 -3.82 2.86 22.49
C HIS A 176 -3.32 1.46 22.12
N LEU A 177 -2.82 1.29 20.90
CA LEU A 177 -2.50 -0.01 20.33
C LEU A 177 -1.14 0.02 19.65
N VAL A 178 -0.52 -1.15 19.57
CA VAL A 178 0.48 -1.44 18.56
C VAL A 178 -0.14 -2.46 17.62
N ILE A 179 -0.24 -2.14 16.34
CA ILE A 179 -0.81 -3.00 15.32
C ILE A 179 0.33 -3.45 14.40
N ALA A 180 0.46 -4.76 14.18
CA ALA A 180 1.42 -5.33 13.25
C ALA A 180 0.68 -5.90 12.03
N HIS A 181 0.95 -5.36 10.85
CA HIS A 181 0.51 -5.92 9.58
C HIS A 181 1.63 -6.81 9.05
N LEU A 182 1.42 -8.13 9.08
CA LEU A 182 2.42 -9.13 8.72
C LEU A 182 1.93 -9.94 7.50
N GLY A 183 2.49 -9.63 6.33
CA GLY A 183 2.22 -10.31 5.06
C GLY A 183 3.48 -10.30 4.20
N GLY A 184 3.34 -10.33 2.86
CA GLY A 184 4.50 -10.22 1.96
C GLY A 184 5.29 -8.92 2.16
N GLY A 185 4.56 -7.82 2.44
CA GLY A 185 5.10 -6.60 3.04
C GLY A 185 4.74 -6.55 4.53
N CYS A 186 5.70 -6.16 5.38
CA CYS A 186 5.49 -6.09 6.83
C CYS A 186 5.63 -4.66 7.33
N SER A 187 4.71 -4.22 8.18
CA SER A 187 4.88 -2.98 8.94
C SER A 187 4.23 -3.08 10.32
N ALA A 188 4.61 -2.17 11.21
CA ALA A 188 3.90 -1.95 12.46
C ALA A 188 3.56 -0.46 12.63
N CYS A 189 2.47 -0.19 13.34
CA CYS A 189 1.99 1.16 13.64
C CYS A 189 1.67 1.29 15.13
N ALA A 190 2.14 2.38 15.73
CA ALA A 190 1.69 2.82 17.05
C ALA A 190 0.48 3.72 16.89
N VAL A 191 -0.62 3.35 17.53
CA VAL A 191 -1.88 4.09 17.55
C VAL A 191 -2.12 4.63 18.95
N ARG A 192 -2.46 5.91 19.05
CA ARG A 192 -2.84 6.58 20.29
C ARG A 192 -4.05 7.46 20.02
N ASP A 193 -5.05 7.34 20.89
CA ASP A 193 -6.35 8.01 20.78
C ASP A 193 -6.99 7.83 19.39
N GLY A 194 -6.87 6.62 18.84
CA GLY A 194 -7.40 6.25 17.52
C GLY A 194 -6.64 6.85 16.33
N ARG A 195 -5.44 7.41 16.54
CA ARG A 195 -4.63 8.01 15.47
C ARG A 195 -3.25 7.38 15.39
N SER A 196 -2.73 7.21 14.18
CA SER A 196 -1.32 6.86 13.96
C SER A 196 -0.42 7.93 14.57
N VAL A 197 0.48 7.51 15.47
CA VAL A 197 1.51 8.39 16.06
C VAL A 197 2.93 7.95 15.72
N ASP A 198 3.10 6.73 15.21
CA ASP A 198 4.35 6.24 14.64
C ASP A 198 4.09 5.06 13.68
N THR A 199 5.00 4.80 12.75
CA THR A 199 4.92 3.67 11.81
C THR A 199 6.31 3.25 11.32
N THR A 200 6.52 1.96 11.11
CA THR A 200 7.84 1.43 10.77
C THR A 200 8.25 1.73 9.33
N MET A 201 7.30 1.76 8.40
CA MET A 201 7.60 2.10 7.01
C MET A 201 7.85 3.59 6.84
N GLY A 202 8.67 3.91 5.85
CA GLY A 202 9.35 5.19 5.72
C GLY A 202 8.78 6.14 4.69
N PHE A 203 9.73 6.80 4.02
CA PHE A 203 9.52 7.44 2.74
C PHE A 203 9.04 6.43 1.69
N THR A 204 9.60 5.22 1.71
CA THR A 204 9.17 4.09 0.87
C THR A 204 8.73 2.91 1.74
N PRO A 205 8.03 1.91 1.16
CA PRO A 205 7.69 0.67 1.85
C PRO A 205 8.90 -0.22 2.22
N LEU A 206 10.15 0.20 1.91
CA LEU A 206 11.35 -0.59 2.17
C LEU A 206 11.82 -0.49 3.63
N GLU A 207 11.65 0.66 4.28
CA GLU A 207 12.10 0.86 5.66
C GLU A 207 11.27 0.02 6.66
N GLY A 208 11.90 -0.42 7.75
CA GLY A 208 11.21 -0.97 8.91
C GLY A 208 11.50 -2.46 9.09
N LEU A 209 10.44 -3.26 9.13
CA LEU A 209 10.51 -4.69 9.43
C LEU A 209 11.13 -5.46 8.26
N VAL A 210 11.76 -6.60 8.57
CA VAL A 210 12.11 -7.61 7.57
C VAL A 210 10.83 -8.14 6.93
N MET A 211 10.84 -8.31 5.60
CA MET A 211 9.68 -8.77 4.82
C MET A 211 10.03 -10.02 4.00
N SER A 212 9.14 -10.48 3.13
CA SER A 212 9.39 -11.68 2.30
C SER A 212 10.66 -11.55 1.46
N HIS A 213 10.76 -10.53 0.61
CA HIS A 213 11.92 -10.28 -0.24
C HIS A 213 12.56 -8.89 -0.07
N ARG A 214 11.97 -8.06 0.82
CA ARG A 214 12.51 -6.73 1.16
C ARG A 214 13.36 -6.79 2.41
N SER A 215 14.49 -6.09 2.40
CA SER A 215 15.45 -6.08 3.51
C SER A 215 14.87 -5.54 4.82
N GLY A 216 14.00 -4.53 4.75
CA GLY A 216 13.69 -3.71 5.92
C GLY A 216 14.80 -2.70 6.19
N SER A 217 14.91 -2.27 7.46
CA SER A 217 15.96 -1.32 7.85
C SER A 217 17.35 -1.94 7.81
N VAL A 218 18.26 -1.29 7.09
CA VAL A 218 19.70 -1.60 7.01
C VAL A 218 20.53 -0.34 7.24
N ASP A 219 21.81 -0.50 7.57
CA ASP A 219 22.73 0.61 7.77
C ASP A 219 22.98 1.36 6.44
N PRO A 220 22.66 2.67 6.33
CA PRO A 220 22.98 3.46 5.14
C PRO A 220 24.48 3.48 4.81
N GLY A 221 25.36 3.39 5.81
CA GLY A 221 26.80 3.32 5.64
C GLY A 221 27.23 2.08 4.85
N ALA A 222 26.61 0.92 5.11
CA ALA A 222 26.86 -0.31 4.35
C ALA A 222 26.48 -0.15 2.88
N LEU A 223 25.37 0.53 2.58
CA LEU A 223 24.93 0.79 1.20
C LEU A 223 25.92 1.68 0.45
N THR A 224 26.43 2.74 1.10
CA THR A 224 27.46 3.60 0.51
C THR A 224 28.79 2.86 0.31
N TRP A 225 29.14 1.97 1.23
CA TRP A 225 30.35 1.15 1.12
C TRP A 225 30.26 0.18 -0.07
N LEU A 226 29.13 -0.49 -0.28
CA LEU A 226 28.90 -1.34 -1.46
C LEU A 226 29.06 -0.57 -2.77
N GLN A 227 28.49 0.62 -2.87
CA GLN A 227 28.59 1.42 -4.09
C GLN A 227 30.01 1.94 -4.32
N THR A 228 30.64 2.51 -3.28
CA THR A 228 31.94 3.20 -3.42
C THR A 228 33.14 2.25 -3.43
N ARG A 229 33.04 1.07 -2.80
CA ARG A 229 34.15 0.10 -2.70
C ARG A 229 33.97 -1.12 -3.58
N HIS A 230 32.72 -1.54 -3.82
CA HIS A 230 32.42 -2.71 -4.65
C HIS A 230 31.79 -2.36 -5.99
N GLY A 231 31.57 -1.06 -6.27
CA GLY A 231 31.12 -0.59 -7.58
C GLY A 231 29.68 -0.96 -7.92
N LEU A 232 28.87 -1.37 -6.93
CA LEU A 232 27.45 -1.58 -7.17
C LEU A 232 26.81 -0.25 -7.58
N THR A 233 25.94 -0.29 -8.57
CA THR A 233 25.15 0.89 -8.96
C THR A 233 24.03 1.12 -7.96
N ALA A 234 23.50 2.34 -7.88
CA ALA A 234 22.33 2.64 -7.05
C ALA A 234 21.14 1.71 -7.39
N GLY A 235 20.92 1.46 -8.69
CA GLY A 235 19.87 0.54 -9.15
C GLY A 235 20.10 -0.92 -8.74
N ALA A 236 21.35 -1.40 -8.76
CA ALA A 236 21.66 -2.76 -8.29
C ALA A 236 21.44 -2.91 -6.78
N VAL A 237 21.76 -1.87 -5.99
CA VAL A 237 21.45 -1.86 -4.55
C VAL A 237 19.94 -1.80 -4.31
N GLU A 238 19.23 -0.96 -5.04
CA GLU A 238 17.77 -0.85 -4.93
C GLU A 238 17.06 -2.18 -5.25
N ASP A 239 17.48 -2.85 -6.33
CA ASP A 239 16.95 -4.14 -6.75
C ASP A 239 17.22 -5.23 -5.71
N ALA A 240 18.46 -5.33 -5.25
CA ALA A 240 18.85 -6.29 -4.22
C ALA A 240 18.03 -6.09 -2.92
N LEU A 241 17.83 -4.84 -2.49
CA LEU A 241 17.05 -4.53 -1.28
C LEU A 241 15.55 -4.79 -1.43
N ASN A 242 14.99 -4.66 -2.63
CA ASN A 242 13.56 -4.84 -2.87
C ASN A 242 13.15 -6.26 -3.30
N HIS A 243 14.03 -7.04 -3.94
CA HIS A 243 13.66 -8.31 -4.55
C HIS A 243 14.52 -9.49 -4.12
N GLU A 244 15.75 -9.26 -3.66
CA GLU A 244 16.73 -10.31 -3.33
C GLU A 244 17.10 -10.36 -1.84
N SER A 245 16.33 -9.68 -0.99
CA SER A 245 16.61 -9.52 0.45
C SER A 245 15.56 -10.22 1.33
N GLY A 246 15.41 -9.81 2.58
CA GLY A 246 14.34 -10.27 3.45
C GLY A 246 14.49 -11.73 3.89
N LEU A 247 13.36 -12.39 4.12
CA LEU A 247 13.30 -13.82 4.45
C LEU A 247 13.89 -14.69 3.34
N LEU A 248 13.75 -14.28 2.08
CA LEU A 248 14.36 -14.97 0.94
C LEU A 248 15.88 -15.08 1.08
N ALA A 249 16.56 -13.95 1.34
CA ALA A 249 18.01 -13.93 1.50
C ALA A 249 18.48 -14.66 2.78
N LEU A 250 17.73 -14.52 3.87
CA LEU A 250 18.08 -15.11 5.16
C LEU A 250 17.92 -16.63 5.17
N SER A 251 16.89 -17.14 4.50
CA SER A 251 16.67 -18.58 4.36
C SER A 251 17.51 -19.21 3.24
N GLY A 252 17.78 -18.45 2.18
CA GLY A 252 18.39 -18.96 0.95
C GLY A 252 17.48 -19.88 0.14
N THR A 253 16.21 -20.07 0.55
CA THR A 253 15.31 -21.09 -0.02
C THR A 253 13.94 -20.54 -0.40
N SER A 254 13.28 -19.75 0.46
CA SER A 254 11.90 -19.31 0.23
C SER A 254 11.61 -17.95 0.86
N ASP A 255 10.73 -17.20 0.20
CA ASP A 255 10.14 -15.96 0.71
C ASP A 255 8.76 -16.19 1.38
N ASP A 256 8.25 -17.43 1.33
CA ASP A 256 6.98 -17.86 1.90
C ASP A 256 7.15 -18.43 3.31
N THR A 257 6.57 -17.74 4.28
CA THR A 257 6.60 -18.15 5.70
C THR A 257 6.07 -19.57 5.96
N ARG A 258 5.17 -20.11 5.13
CA ARG A 258 4.63 -21.47 5.27
C ARG A 258 5.70 -22.50 4.96
N ASP A 259 6.47 -22.27 3.90
CA ASP A 259 7.60 -23.13 3.54
C ASP A 259 8.69 -23.04 4.60
N LEU A 260 9.04 -21.84 5.04
CA LEU A 260 10.07 -21.64 6.07
C LEU A 260 9.74 -22.31 7.40
N VAL A 261 8.47 -22.27 7.84
CA VAL A 261 8.04 -22.96 9.06
C VAL A 261 8.12 -24.49 8.90
N ARG A 262 7.78 -25.01 7.72
CA ARG A 262 7.90 -26.44 7.41
C ARG A 262 9.36 -26.88 7.40
N ASP A 263 10.23 -26.11 6.77
CA ASP A 263 11.65 -26.45 6.60
C ASP A 263 12.39 -26.38 7.95
N ARG A 264 12.10 -25.36 8.77
CA ARG A 264 12.54 -25.32 10.18
C ARG A 264 12.09 -26.55 10.98
N ALA A 265 10.84 -26.99 10.80
CA ALA A 265 10.35 -28.19 11.46
C ALA A 265 11.06 -29.47 10.98
N ALA A 266 11.65 -29.44 9.78
CA ALA A 266 12.47 -30.51 9.22
C ALA A 266 13.97 -30.42 9.59
N GLY A 267 14.39 -29.35 10.28
CA GLY A 267 15.73 -29.23 10.87
C GLY A 267 16.71 -28.30 10.15
N ASP A 268 16.21 -27.44 9.26
CA ASP A 268 16.93 -26.23 8.79
C ASP A 268 17.02 -25.19 9.93
#